data_AF-A0A0F0I1J0-F1
#
_entry.id   AF-A0A0F0I1J0-F1
#
_cell.length_a   1.000
_cell.length_b   1.000
_cell.length_c   1.000
_cell.angle_alpha   90.00
_cell.angle_beta   90.00
_cell.angle_gamma   90.00
#
_symmetry.space_group_name_H-M   'P 1'
#
loop_
_entity.id
_entity.type
_entity.pdbx_description
1 polymer ?
#
loop_
_entity_poly.entity_id
_entity_poly.type
_entity_poly.pdbx_seq_one_letter_code
_entity_poly.pdbx_strand_id
1 'polypeptide(L)'
;MLTNGVSRFYQAHRLVSQVVVTGARVFGRAFAEAYKQASATGKYKAVKGNGGSSFSSSGLTLDEACKILNVKPPQGGETNLEHVMERFKKLFDLNDPQKGGSFYLQSKILRARERIEMELRQAEQKAAQEKELREGWKPKVYKD
;
A
#
# COMPACT_ATOMS: atom_id res chain seq x y z
N MET A 1 45.75 -30.84 43.89
CA MET A 1 45.43 -30.77 42.45
C MET A 1 44.09 -30.07 42.28
N LEU A 2 44.08 -28.74 42.12
CA LEU A 2 42.87 -27.92 41.99
C LEU A 2 43.10 -26.85 40.90
N THR A 3 43.05 -27.25 39.62
CA THR A 3 43.12 -26.29 38.49
C THR A 3 42.35 -26.78 37.28
N ASN A 4 41.07 -27.11 37.40
CA ASN A 4 40.22 -27.48 36.24
C ASN A 4 38.84 -26.79 36.21
N GLY A 5 38.61 -25.77 37.04
CA GLY A 5 37.34 -25.02 37.06
C GLY A 5 37.31 -23.81 36.12
N VAL A 6 38.47 -23.17 35.87
CA VAL A 6 38.50 -21.86 35.21
C VAL A 6 38.46 -21.96 33.67
N SER A 7 39.03 -23.02 33.07
CA SER A 7 39.09 -23.17 31.60
C SER A 7 37.73 -23.39 30.90
N ARG A 8 36.69 -23.90 31.60
CA ARG A 8 35.36 -24.10 30.99
C ARG A 8 34.57 -22.80 30.82
N PHE A 9 34.74 -21.84 31.72
CA PHE A 9 34.11 -20.51 31.60
C PHE A 9 34.71 -19.70 30.43
N TYR A 10 36.02 -19.88 30.15
CA TYR A 10 36.67 -19.23 29.02
C TYR A 10 36.21 -19.76 27.64
N GLN A 11 35.74 -21.00 27.54
CA GLN A 11 35.20 -21.51 26.27
C GLN A 11 33.74 -21.09 26.04
N ALA A 12 32.92 -21.01 27.10
CA ALA A 12 31.52 -20.65 26.99
C ALA A 12 31.31 -19.19 26.51
N HIS A 13 32.04 -18.21 27.07
CA HIS A 13 31.89 -16.82 26.63
C HIS A 13 32.42 -16.58 25.20
N ARG A 14 33.41 -17.36 24.75
CA ARG A 14 33.91 -17.32 23.36
C ARG A 14 32.87 -17.89 22.38
N LEU A 15 32.18 -18.96 22.76
CA LEU A 15 31.10 -19.52 21.95
C LEU A 15 29.90 -18.56 21.89
N VAL A 16 29.51 -17.99 23.04
CA VAL A 16 28.44 -16.99 23.11
C VAL A 16 28.78 -15.75 22.31
N SER A 17 29.99 -15.21 22.43
CA SER A 17 30.40 -14.02 21.67
C SER A 17 30.47 -14.30 20.17
N GLN A 18 30.89 -15.50 19.75
CA GLN A 18 30.91 -15.90 18.35
C GLN A 18 29.50 -16.02 17.75
N VAL A 19 28.54 -16.58 18.49
CA VAL A 19 27.14 -16.67 18.07
C VAL A 19 26.49 -15.29 17.99
N VAL A 20 26.71 -14.43 18.99
CA VAL A 20 26.18 -13.07 19.02
C VAL A 20 26.73 -12.22 17.88
N VAL A 21 28.04 -12.25 17.64
CA VAL A 21 28.68 -11.48 16.55
C VAL A 21 28.23 -11.97 15.17
N THR A 22 28.10 -13.29 14.99
CA THR A 22 27.66 -13.86 13.71
C THR A 22 26.17 -13.55 13.48
N GLY A 23 25.33 -13.72 14.49
CA GLY A 23 23.91 -13.34 14.43
C GLY A 23 23.72 -11.86 14.12
N ALA A 24 24.42 -10.97 14.84
CA ALA A 24 24.34 -9.53 14.63
C ALA A 24 24.73 -9.11 13.21
N ARG A 25 25.72 -9.76 12.58
CA ARG A 25 26.11 -9.48 11.19
C ARG A 25 25.04 -9.90 10.17
N VAL A 26 24.38 -11.04 10.39
CA VAL A 26 23.35 -11.56 9.49
C VAL A 26 22.09 -10.68 9.56
N PHE A 27 21.59 -10.43 10.78
CA PHE A 27 20.42 -9.56 10.96
C PHE A 27 20.73 -8.11 10.57
N GLY A 28 21.90 -7.57 10.92
CA GLY A 28 22.30 -6.20 10.57
C GLY A 28 22.37 -5.94 9.06
N ARG A 29 22.88 -6.89 8.26
CA ARG A 29 22.88 -6.76 6.80
C ARG A 29 21.47 -6.78 6.22
N ALA A 30 20.59 -7.64 6.71
CA ALA A 30 19.21 -7.69 6.25
C ALA A 30 18.44 -6.38 6.55
N PHE A 31 18.61 -5.81 7.76
CA PHE A 31 18.02 -4.52 8.09
C PHE A 31 18.61 -3.37 7.25
N ALA A 32 19.92 -3.35 7.01
CA ALA A 32 20.56 -2.33 6.18
C ALA A 32 20.11 -2.41 4.71
N GLU A 33 19.97 -3.61 4.16
CA GLU A 33 19.44 -3.81 2.81
C GLU A 33 17.98 -3.40 2.71
N ALA A 34 17.15 -3.78 3.68
CA ALA A 34 15.76 -3.35 3.75
C ALA A 34 15.64 -1.81 3.90
N TYR A 35 16.49 -1.18 4.70
CA TYR A 35 16.53 0.28 4.86
C TYR A 35 17.00 0.99 3.58
N LYS A 36 18.01 0.44 2.89
CA LYS A 36 18.46 0.94 1.58
C LYS A 36 17.35 0.81 0.54
N GLN A 37 16.62 -0.29 0.53
CA GLN A 37 15.47 -0.48 -0.36
C GLN A 37 14.34 0.49 -0.02
N ALA A 38 13.98 0.65 1.26
CA ALA A 38 12.95 1.59 1.70
C ALA A 38 13.30 3.06 1.38
N SER A 39 14.55 3.47 1.58
CA SER A 39 15.01 4.84 1.28
C SER A 39 15.14 5.09 -0.23
N ALA A 40 15.59 4.12 -1.01
CA ALA A 40 15.59 4.21 -2.46
C ALA A 40 14.16 4.31 -3.01
N THR A 41 13.24 3.45 -2.56
CA THR A 41 11.82 3.50 -2.93
C THR A 41 11.16 4.81 -2.47
N GLY A 42 11.57 5.38 -1.34
CA GLY A 42 11.11 6.69 -0.87
C GLY A 42 11.45 7.85 -1.81
N LYS A 43 12.64 7.85 -2.42
CA LYS A 43 13.04 8.88 -3.40
C LYS A 43 12.31 8.76 -4.74
N TYR A 44 11.96 7.55 -5.17
CA TYR A 44 11.13 7.35 -6.37
C TYR A 44 9.62 7.58 -6.12
N LYS A 45 9.15 7.44 -4.87
CA LYS A 45 7.76 7.72 -4.48
C LYS A 45 7.42 9.21 -4.36
N ALA A 46 8.40 10.09 -4.14
CA ALA A 46 8.17 11.54 -4.05
C ALA A 46 7.81 12.18 -5.41
N VAL A 47 8.18 11.57 -6.53
CA VAL A 47 7.87 12.08 -7.88
C VAL A 47 6.52 11.55 -8.41
N LYS A 48 5.98 10.48 -7.80
CA LYS A 48 4.70 9.88 -8.18
C LYS A 48 3.80 9.84 -6.95
N GLY A 49 3.18 10.97 -6.64
CA GLY A 49 2.25 11.07 -5.53
C GLY A 49 1.17 9.99 -5.60
N ASN A 50 1.21 9.01 -4.69
CA ASN A 50 0.03 8.53 -3.98
C ASN A 50 0.44 7.58 -2.82
N GLY A 51 -0.23 7.76 -1.69
CA GLY A 51 0.15 7.23 -0.39
C GLY A 51 0.11 5.70 -0.21
N GLY A 52 0.67 5.29 0.94
CA GLY A 52 0.31 4.07 1.66
C GLY A 52 0.71 2.75 0.99
N SER A 53 1.86 2.19 1.39
CA SER A 53 2.13 0.77 1.16
C SER A 53 1.16 -0.09 1.99
N SER A 54 0.33 -0.89 1.32
CA SER A 54 -0.17 -2.17 1.86
C SER A 54 -0.58 -3.08 0.69
N PHE A 55 0.37 -3.96 0.32
CA PHE A 55 0.25 -5.05 -0.65
C PHE A 55 0.20 -4.71 -2.16
N SER A 56 1.00 -3.73 -2.60
CA SER A 56 1.25 -3.47 -4.02
C SER A 56 2.13 -4.57 -4.65
N SER A 57 1.52 -5.64 -5.14
CA SER A 57 2.15 -6.49 -6.17
C SER A 57 1.29 -6.70 -7.42
N SER A 58 0.12 -6.06 -7.52
CA SER A 58 -0.63 -5.83 -8.77
C SER A 58 -1.67 -4.75 -8.49
N GLY A 59 -1.43 -3.51 -8.92
CA GLY A 59 -2.42 -2.44 -8.77
C GLY A 59 -3.67 -2.80 -9.55
N LEU A 60 -4.82 -2.89 -8.86
CA LEU A 60 -6.11 -3.16 -9.49
C LEU A 60 -6.38 -2.09 -10.55
N THR A 61 -6.55 -2.51 -11.81
CA THR A 61 -6.87 -1.59 -12.90
C THR A 61 -8.34 -1.14 -12.79
N LEU A 62 -8.67 -0.02 -13.45
CA LEU A 62 -10.06 0.44 -13.50
C LEU A 62 -10.97 -0.59 -14.19
N ASP A 63 -10.48 -1.19 -15.27
CA ASP A 63 -11.22 -2.21 -16.02
C ASP A 63 -11.52 -3.45 -15.15
N GLU A 64 -10.52 -3.93 -14.40
CA GLU A 64 -10.72 -5.02 -13.44
C GLU A 64 -11.71 -4.64 -12.34
N ALA A 65 -11.62 -3.41 -11.82
CA ALA A 65 -12.55 -2.92 -10.81
C ALA A 65 -14.00 -2.91 -11.32
N CYS A 66 -14.20 -2.41 -12.54
CA CYS A 66 -15.51 -2.40 -13.20
C CYS A 66 -16.04 -3.83 -13.41
N LYS A 67 -15.18 -4.76 -13.80
CA LYS A 67 -15.55 -6.18 -13.95
C LYS A 67 -15.91 -6.84 -12.62
N ILE A 68 -15.15 -6.58 -11.55
CA ILE A 68 -15.42 -7.12 -10.21
C ILE A 68 -16.79 -6.67 -9.70
N LEU A 69 -17.15 -5.40 -9.86
CA LEU A 69 -18.46 -4.90 -9.44
C LEU A 69 -19.57 -5.12 -10.46
N ASN A 70 -19.22 -5.63 -11.65
CA ASN A 70 -20.11 -5.78 -12.80
C ASN A 70 -20.82 -4.46 -13.16
N VAL A 71 -20.03 -3.40 -13.34
CA VAL A 71 -20.49 -2.07 -13.73
C VAL A 71 -19.84 -1.69 -15.05
N LYS A 72 -20.50 -0.81 -15.81
CA LYS A 72 -19.93 -0.28 -17.05
C LYS A 72 -18.77 0.67 -16.71
N PRO A 73 -17.69 0.69 -17.50
CA PRO A 73 -16.66 1.72 -17.38
C PRO A 73 -17.28 3.12 -17.51
N PRO A 74 -16.71 4.15 -16.86
CA PRO A 74 -17.14 5.53 -17.03
C PRO A 74 -17.16 5.90 -18.52
N GLN A 75 -18.33 6.20 -19.06
CA GLN A 75 -18.48 6.71 -20.42
C GLN A 75 -18.58 8.23 -20.32
N GLY A 76 -17.63 8.95 -20.93
CA GLY A 76 -17.62 10.43 -20.91
C GLY A 76 -17.33 11.07 -19.55
N GLY A 77 -16.78 10.33 -18.59
CA GLY A 77 -16.47 10.84 -17.24
C GLY A 77 -17.61 10.71 -16.23
N GLU A 78 -18.79 10.25 -16.66
CA GLU A 78 -19.91 9.99 -15.77
C GLU A 78 -19.93 8.50 -15.36
N THR A 79 -19.83 8.24 -14.06
CA THR A 79 -20.09 6.91 -13.49
C THR A 79 -21.34 6.99 -12.65
N ASN A 80 -22.27 6.04 -12.82
CA ASN A 80 -23.41 5.91 -11.94
C ASN A 80 -22.94 5.37 -10.57
N LEU A 81 -22.57 6.29 -9.67
CA LEU A 81 -22.10 6.02 -8.32
C LEU A 81 -23.12 5.23 -7.49
N GLU A 82 -24.41 5.52 -7.67
CA GLU A 82 -25.48 4.82 -6.98
C GLU A 82 -25.47 3.32 -7.32
N HIS A 83 -25.40 3.01 -8.62
CA HIS A 83 -25.32 1.62 -9.09
C HIS A 83 -24.02 0.94 -8.63
N VAL A 84 -22.87 1.65 -8.63
CA VAL A 84 -21.60 1.12 -8.07
C VAL A 84 -21.76 0.74 -6.60
N MET A 85 -22.38 1.61 -5.80
CA MET A 85 -22.59 1.38 -4.38
C MET A 85 -23.57 0.25 -4.09
N GLU A 86 -24.65 0.15 -4.87
CA GLU A 86 -25.61 -0.95 -4.78
C GLU A 86 -24.93 -2.30 -5.06
N ARG A 87 -24.17 -2.38 -6.16
CA ARG A 87 -23.42 -3.59 -6.54
C ARG A 87 -22.37 -3.94 -5.50
N PHE A 88 -21.63 -2.94 -5.00
CA PHE A 88 -20.65 -3.11 -3.93
C PHE A 88 -21.31 -3.70 -2.68
N LYS A 89 -22.38 -3.09 -2.16
CA LYS A 89 -23.06 -3.54 -0.94
C LYS A 89 -23.52 -4.99 -1.07
N LYS A 90 -24.20 -5.32 -2.17
CA LYS A 90 -24.67 -6.68 -2.46
C LYS A 90 -23.53 -7.69 -2.47
N LEU A 91 -22.46 -7.44 -3.22
CA LEU A 91 -21.33 -8.37 -3.32
C LEU A 91 -20.55 -8.48 -2.02
N PHE A 92 -20.38 -7.37 -1.30
CA PHE A 92 -19.66 -7.32 -0.04
C PHE A 92 -20.38 -8.10 1.07
N ASP A 93 -21.70 -7.92 1.18
CA ASP A 93 -22.54 -8.62 2.16
C ASP A 93 -22.61 -10.13 1.88
N LEU A 94 -22.68 -10.53 0.60
CA LEU A 94 -22.66 -11.93 0.18
C LEU A 94 -21.32 -12.64 0.45
N ASN A 95 -20.23 -11.89 0.53
CA ASN A 95 -18.89 -12.43 0.76
C ASN A 95 -18.39 -12.18 2.19
N ASP A 96 -19.27 -11.87 3.12
CA ASP A 96 -18.94 -11.69 4.53
C ASP A 96 -18.31 -12.96 5.13
N PRO A 97 -17.04 -12.91 5.59
CA PRO A 97 -16.34 -14.05 6.18
C PRO A 97 -17.06 -14.62 7.40
N GLN A 98 -17.81 -13.80 8.14
CA GLN A 98 -18.57 -14.25 9.31
C GLN A 98 -19.77 -15.11 8.93
N LYS A 99 -20.23 -15.01 7.67
CA LYS A 99 -21.35 -15.78 7.11
C LYS A 99 -20.89 -16.89 6.17
N GLY A 100 -19.61 -17.27 6.23
CA GLY A 100 -19.02 -18.31 5.37
C GLY A 100 -18.54 -17.80 4.01
N GLY A 101 -18.50 -16.48 3.80
CA GLY A 101 -17.92 -15.86 2.62
C GLY A 101 -16.38 -15.86 2.62
N SER A 102 -15.78 -15.37 1.53
CA SER A 102 -14.32 -15.30 1.40
C SER A 102 -13.79 -13.91 1.73
N PHE A 103 -12.92 -13.82 2.74
CA PHE A 103 -12.20 -12.58 3.07
C PHE A 103 -11.40 -12.04 1.89
N TYR A 104 -10.83 -12.92 1.06
CA TYR A 104 -10.10 -12.52 -0.14
C TYR A 104 -11.02 -11.84 -1.16
N LEU A 105 -12.19 -12.44 -1.43
CA LEU A 105 -13.16 -11.85 -2.36
C LEU A 105 -13.73 -10.54 -1.83
N GLN A 106 -14.10 -10.50 -0.55
CA GLN A 106 -14.54 -9.26 0.12
C GLN A 106 -13.49 -8.15 0.03
N SER A 107 -12.21 -8.49 0.25
CA SER A 107 -11.09 -7.54 0.10
C SER A 107 -10.95 -7.05 -1.34
N LYS A 108 -11.14 -7.91 -2.35
CA LYS A 108 -11.10 -7.51 -3.77
C LYS A 108 -12.26 -6.60 -4.15
N ILE A 109 -13.46 -6.87 -3.63
CA ILE A 109 -14.66 -6.05 -3.84
C ILE A 109 -14.46 -4.65 -3.24
N LEU A 110 -13.91 -4.55 -2.03
CA LEU A 110 -13.55 -3.27 -1.40
C LEU A 110 -12.56 -2.48 -2.26
N ARG A 111 -11.48 -3.13 -2.71
CA ARG A 111 -10.45 -2.49 -3.53
C ARG A 111 -10.98 -2.03 -4.89
N ALA A 112 -11.95 -2.75 -5.47
CA ALA A 112 -12.62 -2.34 -6.69
C ALA A 112 -13.42 -1.05 -6.52
N ARG A 113 -14.18 -0.93 -5.42
CA ARG A 113 -14.91 0.31 -5.11
C ARG A 113 -13.95 1.49 -4.92
N GLU A 114 -12.92 1.31 -4.08
CA GLU A 114 -11.90 2.34 -3.83
C GLU A 114 -11.22 2.80 -5.13
N ARG A 115 -10.98 1.87 -6.06
CA ARG A 115 -10.35 2.17 -7.35
C ARG A 115 -11.25 3.03 -8.26
N ILE A 116 -12.55 2.77 -8.29
CA ILE A 116 -13.53 3.53 -9.08
C ILE A 116 -13.75 4.92 -8.46
N GLU A 117 -13.89 5.01 -7.14
CA GLU A 117 -14.00 6.29 -6.41
C GLU A 117 -12.76 7.18 -6.60
N MET A 118 -11.58 6.57 -6.72
CA MET A 118 -10.36 7.31 -7.01
C MET A 118 -10.35 7.93 -8.41
N GLU A 119 -10.84 7.23 -9.44
CA GLU A 119 -10.96 7.82 -10.78
C GLU A 119 -11.93 8.99 -10.81
N LEU A 120 -13.07 8.87 -10.13
CA LEU A 120 -14.06 9.94 -10.07
C LEU A 120 -13.48 11.21 -9.44
N ARG A 121 -12.82 11.06 -8.29
CA ARG A 121 -12.12 12.18 -7.64
C ARG A 121 -11.03 12.79 -8.53
N GLN A 122 -10.27 11.96 -9.27
CA GLN A 122 -9.27 12.47 -10.20
C GLN A 122 -9.89 13.19 -11.40
N ALA A 123 -11.03 12.72 -11.90
CA ALA A 123 -11.77 13.38 -12.98
C ALA A 123 -12.32 14.74 -12.52
N GLU A 124 -12.92 14.81 -11.32
CA GLU A 124 -13.39 16.06 -10.70
C GLU A 124 -12.26 17.08 -10.51
N GLN A 125 -11.11 16.65 -9.99
CA GLN A 125 -9.95 17.50 -9.81
C GLN A 125 -9.40 18.04 -11.13
N LYS A 126 -9.31 17.19 -12.17
CA LYS A 126 -8.88 17.62 -13.51
C LYS A 126 -9.86 18.62 -14.11
N ALA A 127 -11.15 18.38 -13.99
CA ALA A 127 -12.18 19.30 -14.47
C ALA A 127 -12.14 20.65 -13.72
N ALA A 128 -11.87 20.64 -12.42
CA ALA A 128 -11.69 21.86 -11.63
C ALA A 128 -10.44 22.64 -12.07
N GLN A 129 -9.30 21.96 -12.23
CA GLN A 129 -8.06 22.59 -12.71
C GLN A 129 -8.21 23.14 -14.13
N GLU A 130 -8.91 22.45 -15.02
CA GLU A 130 -9.18 22.93 -16.37
C GLU A 130 -10.05 24.19 -16.37
N LYS A 131 -11.06 24.25 -15.49
CA LYS A 131 -11.87 25.47 -15.28
C LYS A 131 -11.00 26.62 -14.75
N GLU A 132 -10.16 26.39 -13.76
CA GLU A 132 -9.24 27.40 -13.22
C GLU A 132 -8.25 27.91 -14.28
N LEU A 133 -7.70 27.03 -15.13
CA LEU A 133 -6.83 27.42 -16.23
C LEU A 133 -7.58 28.24 -17.28
N ARG A 134 -8.83 27.86 -17.62
CA ARG A 134 -9.67 28.55 -18.60
C ARG A 134 -10.15 29.92 -18.11
N GLU A 135 -10.39 30.07 -16.82
CA GLU A 135 -10.84 31.32 -16.18
C GLU A 135 -9.67 32.29 -15.88
N GLY A 136 -8.44 31.89 -16.20
CA GLY A 136 -7.23 32.70 -16.02
C GLY A 136 -6.63 32.49 -14.64
N TRP A 137 -5.45 31.88 -14.61
CA TRP A 137 -4.67 31.61 -13.41
C TRP A 137 -4.43 32.89 -12.58
N LYS A 138 -5.05 32.99 -11.40
CA LYS A 138 -4.75 34.01 -10.37
C LYS A 138 -4.02 33.36 -9.20
N PRO A 139 -2.68 33.25 -9.21
CA PRO A 139 -1.96 32.65 -8.09
C PRO A 139 -2.17 33.51 -6.84
N LYS A 140 -2.68 32.90 -5.75
CA LYS A 140 -2.59 33.50 -4.41
C LYS A 140 -1.13 33.41 -3.97
N VAL A 141 -0.33 34.37 -4.43
CA VAL A 141 1.00 34.60 -3.90
C VAL A 141 0.79 35.20 -2.51
N TYR A 142 0.88 34.37 -1.47
CA TYR A 142 1.13 34.89 -0.13
C TYR A 142 2.53 35.51 -0.18
N LYS A 143 2.58 36.84 -0.14
CA LYS A 143 3.81 37.56 0.17
C LYS A 143 3.95 37.55 1.68
N ASP A 144 4.97 36.86 2.18
CA ASP A 144 5.60 37.22 3.44
C ASP A 144 6.61 38.34 3.19
#